data_AF-F6B767-F1
#
_entry.id   AF-F6B767-F1
#
_cell.length_a   1.000
_cell.length_b   1.000
_cell.length_c   1.000
_cell.angle_alpha   90.00
_cell.angle_beta   90.00
_cell.angle_gamma   90.00
#
_symmetry.space_group_name_H-M   'P 1'
#
loop_
_entity.id
_entity.type
_entity.pdbx_description
1 polymer ?
#
loop_
_entity_poly.entity_id
_entity_poly.type
_entity_poly.pdbx_seq_one_letter_code
_entity_poly.pdbx_strand_id
1 'polypeptide(L)'
;MLRKLLGKVDEGRFNRALAGLAAGWQFEVGYRVFGQRGVEVRGFVKYGRKQYTVAISPKGAWCSCSDVVYRGTLCKHIAFVAMAELAYYAAERSAHREPQEVRPGT
;
A
#
# COMPACT_ATOMS: atom_id res chain seq x y z
N MET A 1 12.34 1.29 -0.96
CA MET A 1 11.61 0.07 -0.57
C MET A 1 10.41 -0.21 -1.48
N LEU A 2 9.39 0.66 -1.51
CA LEU A 2 8.13 0.43 -2.25
C LEU A 2 8.31 0.10 -3.74
N ARG A 3 9.19 0.82 -4.46
CA ARG A 3 9.51 0.52 -5.86
C ARG A 3 10.08 -0.90 -6.06
N LYS A 4 10.94 -1.36 -5.13
CA LYS A 4 11.49 -2.73 -5.16
C LYS A 4 10.41 -3.78 -4.86
N LEU A 5 9.44 -3.46 -4.00
CA LEU A 5 8.28 -4.33 -3.75
C LEU A 5 7.42 -4.44 -5.00
N LEU A 6 7.13 -3.32 -5.67
CA LEU A 6 6.36 -3.28 -6.91
C LEU A 6 7.01 -4.10 -8.03
N GLY A 7 8.34 -4.06 -8.16
CA GLY A 7 9.07 -4.88 -9.13
C GLY A 7 9.01 -6.39 -8.88
N LYS A 8 8.48 -6.84 -7.73
CA LYS A 8 8.23 -8.27 -7.42
C LYS A 8 6.77 -8.67 -7.64
N VAL A 9 5.89 -7.72 -7.93
CA VAL A 9 4.48 -7.99 -8.18
C VAL A 9 4.35 -8.47 -9.63
N ASP A 10 3.64 -9.59 -9.81
CA ASP A 10 3.25 -10.08 -11.14
C ASP A 10 2.56 -8.99 -11.98
N GLU A 11 2.85 -8.96 -13.28
CA GLU A 11 2.37 -7.92 -14.20
C GLU A 11 0.84 -7.78 -14.19
N GLY A 12 0.11 -8.90 -14.23
CA GLY A 12 -1.35 -8.87 -14.22
C GLY A 12 -1.91 -8.25 -12.93
N ARG A 13 -1.26 -8.49 -11.79
CA ARG A 13 -1.65 -7.90 -10.50
C ARG A 13 -1.25 -6.43 -10.40
N PHE A 14 -0.09 -6.07 -10.94
CA PHE A 14 0.38 -4.68 -11.03
C PHE A 14 -0.60 -3.84 -11.87
N ASN A 15 -0.94 -4.30 -13.07
CA ASN A 15 -1.83 -3.57 -13.98
C ASN A 15 -3.24 -3.39 -13.38
N ARG A 16 -3.75 -4.39 -12.65
CA ARG A 16 -5.02 -4.29 -11.92
C ARG A 16 -4.96 -3.30 -10.77
N ALA A 17 -3.83 -3.20 -10.07
CA ALA A 17 -3.65 -2.19 -9.03
C ALA A 17 -3.61 -0.78 -9.60
N LEU A 18 -2.94 -0.59 -10.75
CA LEU A 18 -2.91 0.68 -11.48
C LEU A 18 -4.31 1.08 -11.94
N ALA A 19 -5.07 0.15 -12.51
CA ALA A 19 -6.48 0.38 -12.86
C ALA A 19 -7.32 0.75 -11.63
N GLY A 20 -7.08 0.12 -10.48
CA GLY A 20 -7.73 0.48 -9.21
C GLY A 20 -7.41 1.90 -8.75
N LEU A 21 -6.15 2.32 -8.87
CA LEU A 21 -5.73 3.69 -8.57
C LEU A 21 -6.45 4.71 -9.47
N ALA A 22 -6.49 4.47 -10.79
CA ALA A 22 -7.20 5.31 -11.75
C ALA A 22 -8.72 5.35 -11.51
N ALA A 23 -9.29 4.24 -11.03
CA ALA A 23 -10.71 4.13 -10.69
C ALA A 23 -11.05 4.70 -9.29
N GLY A 24 -10.10 5.31 -8.58
CA GLY A 24 -10.35 5.94 -7.28
C GLY A 24 -10.57 4.95 -6.14
N TRP A 25 -9.94 3.77 -6.17
CA TRP A 25 -9.91 2.88 -5.00
C TRP A 25 -9.40 3.64 -3.78
N GLN A 26 -9.96 3.32 -2.60
CA GLN A 26 -9.65 4.04 -1.38
C GLN A 26 -8.69 3.23 -0.52
N PHE A 27 -7.67 3.91 0.02
CA PHE A 27 -6.79 3.38 1.04
C PHE A 27 -6.91 4.22 2.31
N GLU A 28 -7.47 3.61 3.36
CA GLU A 28 -7.57 4.24 4.68
C GLU A 28 -6.36 3.84 5.51
N VAL A 29 -5.51 4.81 5.83
CA VAL A 29 -4.29 4.61 6.60
C VAL A 29 -4.62 4.58 8.09
N GLY A 30 -4.41 3.43 8.74
CA GLY A 30 -4.53 3.31 10.20
C GLY A 30 -3.19 3.47 10.93
N TYR A 31 -2.08 3.26 10.23
CA TYR A 31 -0.73 3.38 10.74
C TYR A 31 0.22 3.70 9.59
N ARG A 32 1.09 4.69 9.77
CA ARG A 32 2.18 5.07 8.89
C ARG A 32 3.32 5.67 9.70
N VAL A 33 4.47 5.00 9.72
CA VAL A 33 5.69 5.47 10.37
C VAL A 33 6.85 5.40 9.40
N PHE A 34 7.69 6.43 9.39
CA PHE A 34 8.86 6.49 8.52
C PHE A 34 10.10 6.17 9.37
N GLY A 35 10.81 5.11 8.97
CA GLY A 35 12.08 4.74 9.58
C GLY A 35 13.22 4.83 8.57
N GLN A 36 14.46 4.69 9.05
CA GLN A 36 15.66 4.70 8.21
C GLN A 36 15.61 3.69 7.05
N ARG A 37 14.92 2.57 7.22
CA ARG A 37 14.84 1.48 6.21
C ARG A 37 13.65 1.62 5.25
N GLY A 38 12.77 2.60 5.44
CA GLY A 38 11.58 2.82 4.63
C GLY A 38 10.35 3.13 5.47
N VAL A 39 9.19 2.81 4.91
CA VAL A 39 7.90 3.05 5.56
C VAL A 39 7.32 1.78 6.14
N GLU A 40 6.75 1.88 7.32
CA GLU A 40 5.81 0.90 7.84
C GLU A 40 4.41 1.49 7.73
N VAL A 41 3.57 0.87 6.91
CA VAL A 41 2.20 1.31 6.69
C VAL A 41 1.24 0.15 6.87
N ARG A 42 0.13 0.40 7.55
CA ARG A 42 -1.00 -0.52 7.69
C ARG A 42 -2.31 0.23 7.53
N GLY A 43 -3.25 -0.39 6.87
CA GLY A 43 -4.55 0.22 6.65
C GLY A 43 -5.52 -0.72 5.96
N PHE A 44 -6.60 -0.13 5.45
CA PHE A 44 -7.68 -0.84 4.78
C PHE A 44 -7.82 -0.37 3.35
N VAL A 45 -7.76 -1.31 2.41
CA VAL A 45 -8.14 -1.08 1.02
C VAL A 45 -9.62 -1.36 0.88
N LYS A 46 -10.39 -0.35 0.47
CA LYS A 46 -11.83 -0.46 0.21
C LYS A 46 -12.07 -0.54 -1.30
N TYR A 47 -12.79 -1.58 -1.70
CA TYR A 47 -13.22 -1.80 -3.07
C TYR A 47 -14.63 -2.41 -3.10
N GLY A 48 -15.59 -1.66 -3.64
CA GLY A 48 -17.01 -2.03 -3.56
C GLY A 48 -17.44 -2.24 -2.12
N ARG A 49 -18.07 -3.39 -1.82
CA ARG A 49 -18.48 -3.79 -0.46
C ARG A 49 -17.39 -4.55 0.31
N LYS A 50 -16.17 -4.64 -0.23
CA LYS A 50 -15.08 -5.42 0.37
C LYS A 50 -14.05 -4.51 1.00
N GLN A 51 -13.51 -4.98 2.12
CA GLN A 51 -12.44 -4.33 2.86
C GLN A 51 -11.32 -5.34 3.10
N TYR A 52 -10.09 -4.95 2.77
CA TYR A 52 -8.90 -5.78 2.98
C TYR A 52 -7.87 -5.05 3.81
N THR A 53 -7.41 -5.67 4.88
CA THR A 53 -6.28 -5.18 5.66
C THR A 53 -5.02 -5.39 4.83
N VAL A 54 -4.21 -4.34 4.70
CA VAL A 54 -2.91 -4.39 4.03
C VAL A 54 -1.86 -3.84 4.99
N ALA A 55 -0.73 -4.51 5.06
CA ALA A 55 0.44 -4.08 5.80
C ALA A 55 1.69 -4.17 4.91
N ILE A 56 2.50 -3.12 4.88
CA ILE A 56 3.79 -3.09 4.18
C ILE A 56 4.82 -2.55 5.16
N SER A 57 5.94 -3.25 5.29
CA SER A 57 7.09 -2.84 6.10
C SER A 57 8.39 -3.22 5.39
N PRO A 58 9.55 -2.78 5.90
CA PRO A 58 10.84 -3.23 5.39
C PRO A 58 11.04 -4.75 5.47
N LYS A 59 10.31 -5.45 6.34
CA LYS A 59 10.38 -6.91 6.51
C LYS A 59 9.54 -7.66 5.46
N GLY A 60 8.56 -7.02 4.84
CA GLY A 60 7.70 -7.66 3.86
C GLY A 60 6.35 -6.97 3.70
N ALA A 61 5.46 -7.62 2.96
CA ALA A 61 4.11 -7.14 2.75
C ALA A 61 3.10 -8.28 2.95
N TRP A 62 1.94 -7.92 3.48
CA TRP A 62 0.86 -8.86 3.75
C TRP A 62 -0.48 -8.21 3.44
N CYS A 63 -1.46 -9.04 3.04
CA CYS A 63 -2.84 -8.62 2.87
C CYS A 63 -3.79 -9.74 3.32
N SER A 64 -4.97 -9.38 3.81
CA SER A 64 -5.99 -10.34 4.23
C SER A 64 -6.74 -11.02 3.08
N CYS A 65 -6.42 -10.70 1.81
CA CYS A 65 -7.08 -11.32 0.67
C CYS A 65 -6.58 -12.75 0.42
N SER A 66 -7.43 -13.54 -0.24
CA SER A 66 -7.16 -14.94 -0.60
C SER A 66 -5.85 -15.17 -1.35
N ASP A 67 -5.41 -14.22 -2.18
CA ASP A 67 -4.16 -14.34 -2.95
C ASP A 67 -2.92 -14.40 -2.07
N VAL A 68 -2.95 -13.70 -0.93
CA VAL A 68 -1.85 -13.77 0.05
C VAL A 68 -2.08 -14.95 0.98
N VAL A 69 -3.28 -15.05 1.55
CA VAL A 69 -3.59 -16.04 2.61
C VAL A 69 -3.41 -17.47 2.11
N TYR A 70 -3.88 -17.80 0.90
CA TYR A 70 -3.85 -19.17 0.39
C TYR A 70 -2.75 -19.45 -0.62
N ARG A 71 -2.26 -18.43 -1.32
CA ARG A 71 -1.26 -18.61 -2.40
C ARG A 71 0.12 -18.04 -2.05
N GLY A 72 0.26 -17.30 -0.95
CA GLY A 72 1.53 -16.69 -0.55
C GLY A 72 2.08 -15.66 -1.55
N THR A 73 1.24 -15.11 -2.44
CA THR A 73 1.67 -14.22 -3.52
C THR A 73 1.43 -12.75 -3.20
N LEU A 74 2.25 -11.84 -3.74
CA LEU A 74 1.99 -10.40 -3.65
C LEU A 74 0.74 -10.05 -4.47
N CYS A 75 -0.33 -9.67 -3.77
CA CYS A 75 -1.61 -9.37 -4.39
C CYS A 75 -1.69 -7.95 -4.97
N LYS A 76 -2.73 -7.70 -5.78
CA LYS A 76 -3.04 -6.36 -6.31
C LYS A 76 -3.28 -5.30 -5.22
N HIS A 77 -3.80 -5.67 -4.04
CA HIS A 77 -4.04 -4.69 -2.97
C HIS A 77 -2.72 -4.20 -2.36
N ILE A 78 -1.71 -5.08 -2.24
CA ILE A 78 -0.36 -4.68 -1.80
C ILE A 78 0.26 -3.73 -2.83
N ALA A 79 0.14 -4.06 -4.11
CA ALA A 79 0.63 -3.20 -5.18
C ALA A 79 -0.08 -1.83 -5.18
N PHE A 80 -1.39 -1.82 -5.02
CA PHE A 80 -2.20 -0.61 -4.93
C PHE A 80 -1.75 0.27 -3.76
N VAL A 81 -1.59 -0.30 -2.56
CA VAL A 81 -1.11 0.46 -1.39
C VAL A 81 0.30 0.99 -1.63
N ALA A 82 1.22 0.20 -2.20
CA ALA A 82 2.56 0.68 -2.50
C ALA A 82 2.56 1.83 -3.52
N MET A 83 1.68 1.80 -4.53
CA MET A 83 1.47 2.89 -5.48
C MET A 83 0.85 4.13 -4.81
N ALA A 84 -0.19 3.93 -4.00
CA ALA A 84 -0.88 5.01 -3.28
C ALA A 84 0.07 5.73 -2.32
N GLU A 85 0.91 4.98 -1.59
CA GLU A 85 1.96 5.56 -0.77
C GLU A 85 2.94 6.37 -1.62
N LEU A 86 3.49 5.80 -2.72
CA LEU A 86 4.39 6.53 -3.60
C LEU A 86 3.77 7.83 -4.15
N ALA A 87 2.49 7.80 -4.51
CA ALA A 87 1.73 8.96 -4.96
C ALA A 87 1.58 10.01 -3.83
N TYR A 88 1.24 9.56 -2.62
CA TYR A 88 1.17 10.42 -1.44
C TYR A 88 2.51 11.12 -1.16
N TYR A 89 3.63 10.38 -1.15
CA TYR A 89 4.97 10.98 -1.01
C TYR A 89 5.28 12.01 -2.09
N ALA A 90 4.92 11.71 -3.34
CA ALA A 90 5.16 12.62 -4.44
C ALA A 90 4.36 13.91 -4.25
N ALA A 91 3.07 13.79 -3.91
CA ALA A 91 2.20 14.94 -3.67
C ALA A 91 2.68 15.82 -2.50
N GLU A 92 3.05 15.24 -1.37
CA GLU A 92 3.55 16.02 -0.22
C GLU A 92 4.84 16.77 -0.55
N ARG A 93 5.80 16.11 -1.22
CA ARG A 93 7.03 16.78 -1.65
C ARG A 93 6.77 17.89 -2.66
N SER A 94 5.86 17.67 -3.62
CA SER A 94 5.45 18.69 -4.58
C SER A 94 4.77 19.88 -3.90
N ALA A 95 4.11 19.66 -2.76
CA ALA A 95 3.53 20.70 -1.93
C ALA A 95 4.52 21.30 -0.90
N HIS A 96 5.80 20.94 -0.97
CA HIS A 96 6.85 21.36 -0.02
C HIS A 96 6.51 21.04 1.45
N ARG A 97 5.87 19.89 1.69
CA ARG A 97 5.52 19.39 3.03
C ARG A 97 6.16 18.04 3.30
N GLU A 98 6.37 17.76 4.58
CA GLU A 98 6.78 16.44 5.02
C GLU A 98 5.58 15.48 5.08
N PRO A 99 5.73 14.23 4.61
CA PRO A 99 4.72 13.19 4.79
C PRO A 99 4.35 13.00 6.27
N GLN A 100 3.06 13.01 6.58
CA GLN A 100 2.58 12.91 7.95
C GLN A 100 2.68 11.47 8.47
N GLU A 101 3.21 11.32 9.68
CA GLU A 101 3.12 10.08 10.46
C GLU A 101 1.72 9.89 11.03
N VAL A 102 1.23 8.66 10.96
CA VAL A 102 -0.01 8.22 11.59
C VAL A 102 0.36 7.11 12.57
N ARG A 103 0.31 7.41 13.86
CA ARG A 103 0.50 6.40 14.91
C ARG A 103 -0.86 5.88 15.37
N PRO A 104 -0.98 4.61 15.81
CA PRO A 104 -2.23 4.13 16.36
C PRO A 104 -2.54 4.98 17.59
N GLY A 105 -3.79 5.44 17.74
CA GLY A 105 -4.23 6.01 19.01
C GLY A 105 -3.98 5.00 20.12
N THR A 106 -3.36 5.45 21.21
CA THR A 106 -3.19 4.68 22.46
C THR A 106 -4.52 4.23 23.01
#